data_AF-A0A6H1NZD4-F1
#
_entry.id   AF-A0A6H1NZD4-F1
#
_cell.length_a   1.000
_cell.length_b   1.000
_cell.length_c   1.000
_cell.angle_alpha   90.00
_cell.angle_beta   90.00
_cell.angle_gamma   90.00
#
_symmetry.space_group_name_H-M   'P 1'
#
loop_
_entity.id
_entity.type
_entity.pdbx_description
1 polymer ?
#
loop_
_entity_poly.entity_id
_entity_poly.type
_entity_poly.pdbx_seq_one_letter_code
_entity_poly.pdbx_strand_id
1 'polypeptide(L)' 'MSIDNSKLGLPYFSLEAAAVDKSPSEMVITDQTGENYYIVTRDVFEDGLQQNGYKVVVNEGE' A
#
# COMPACT_ATOMS: atom_id res chain seq x y z
N MET A 1 -15.84 1.10 11.12
CA MET A 1 -14.81 2.09 10.77
C MET A 1 -14.80 2.20 9.26
N SER A 2 -15.02 3.39 8.73
CA SER A 2 -14.79 3.67 7.31
C SER A 2 -13.29 3.67 7.10
N ILE A 3 -12.78 2.89 6.15
CA ILE A 3 -11.40 3.04 5.70
C ILE A 3 -11.31 4.46 5.17
N ASP A 4 -10.54 5.31 5.84
CA ASP A 4 -10.22 6.63 5.33
C ASP A 4 -9.28 6.42 4.14
N ASN A 5 -9.86 6.17 2.95
CA ASN A 5 -9.12 6.11 1.70
C ASN A 5 -8.33 7.40 1.43
N SER A 6 -8.62 8.48 2.17
CA SER A 6 -7.81 9.70 2.23
C SER A 6 -6.41 9.50 2.83
N LYS A 7 -6.17 8.40 3.55
CA LYS A 7 -4.85 8.00 4.04
C LYS A 7 -4.06 7.15 3.04
N LEU A 8 -4.72 6.61 2.02
CA LEU A 8 -4.03 5.98 0.91
C LEU A 8 -3.35 7.08 0.12
N GLY A 9 -2.04 6.95 -0.06
CA GLY A 9 -1.28 7.82 -0.96
C GLY A 9 -1.78 7.72 -2.40
N LEU A 10 -1.16 8.49 -3.28
CA LEU A 10 -1.44 8.39 -4.71
C LEU A 10 -1.16 6.97 -5.21
N PRO A 11 -2.01 6.40 -6.08
CA PRO A 11 -1.72 5.15 -6.73
C PRO A 11 -0.50 5.32 -7.64
N TYR A 12 0.46 4.41 -7.50
CA TYR A 12 1.59 4.27 -8.39
C TYR A 12 1.20 3.35 -9.55
N PHE A 13 1.69 3.74 -10.74
CA PHE A 13 1.49 2.98 -11.98
C PHE A 13 2.34 1.71 -12.03
N SER A 14 3.48 1.68 -11.32
CA SER A 14 4.38 0.53 -11.27
C SER A 14 4.85 0.26 -9.85
N LEU A 15 5.01 -1.02 -9.53
CA LEU A 15 5.61 -1.49 -8.28
C LEU A 15 6.99 -0.87 -8.04
N GLU A 16 7.81 -0.77 -9.08
CA GLU A 16 9.16 -0.20 -9.02
C GLU A 16 9.14 1.26 -8.59
N ALA A 17 8.22 2.05 -9.14
CA ALA A 17 8.07 3.45 -8.77
C ALA A 17 7.64 3.59 -7.30
N ALA A 18 6.71 2.73 -6.85
CA ALA A 18 6.30 2.69 -5.45
C ALA A 18 7.43 2.22 -4.52
N ALA A 19 8.24 1.25 -4.94
CA ALA A 19 9.34 0.69 -4.15
C ALA A 19 10.52 1.65 -4.02
N VAL A 20 10.74 2.51 -5.01
CA VAL A 20 11.75 3.59 -4.96
C VAL A 20 11.30 4.74 -4.08
N ASP A 21 10.00 5.06 -4.08
CA ASP A 21 9.45 6.19 -3.34
C ASP A 21 9.09 5.85 -1.88
N LYS A 22 8.78 4.58 -1.58
CA LYS A 22 8.47 4.14 -0.21
C LYS A 22 9.62 4.45 0.74
N SER A 23 9.28 4.89 1.95
CA SER A 23 10.23 4.92 3.04
C SER A 23 10.53 3.50 3.54
N PRO A 24 11.67 3.27 4.20
CA PRO A 24 11.97 1.98 4.84
C PRO A 24 10.97 1.58 5.94
N SER A 25 10.13 2.51 6.40
CA SER A 25 9.05 2.28 7.37
C SER A 25 7.66 2.17 6.72
N GLU A 26 7.60 2.10 5.39
CA GLU A 26 6.39 2.02 4.59
C GLU A 26 6.40 0.75 3.73
N MET A 27 5.20 0.31 3.36
CA MET A 27 4.95 -0.90 2.58
C MET A 27 4.22 -0.53 1.30
N VAL A 28 4.46 -1.28 0.23
CA VAL A 28 3.65 -1.16 -0.98
C VAL A 28 2.61 -2.27 -0.97
N ILE A 29 1.37 -1.87 -1.10
CA ILE A 29 0.24 -2.76 -1.29
C ILE A 29 -0.29 -2.64 -2.70
N THR A 30 -0.94 -3.68 -3.18
CA THR A 30 -1.71 -3.65 -4.42
C THR A 30 -3.17 -3.92 -4.12
N ASP A 31 -4.04 -3.33 -4.92
CA ASP A 31 -5.46 -3.64 -4.94
C ASP A 31 -5.72 -5.09 -5.42
N GLN A 32 -6.93 -5.59 -5.18
CA GLN A 32 -7.42 -6.89 -5.64
C GLN A 32 -7.30 -7.11 -7.17
N THR A 33 -7.28 -6.04 -7.97
CA THR A 33 -7.03 -6.08 -9.43
C THR A 33 -5.55 -6.24 -9.79
N GLY A 34 -4.62 -5.88 -8.91
CA GLY A 34 -3.19 -5.86 -9.22
C GLY A 34 -2.75 -4.71 -10.14
N GLU A 35 -3.66 -3.78 -10.49
CA GLU A 35 -3.39 -2.71 -11.45
C GLU A 35 -2.84 -1.44 -10.79
N ASN A 36 -3.10 -1.25 -9.48
CA ASN A 36 -2.70 -0.06 -8.75
C ASN A 36 -1.87 -0.45 -7.52
N TYR A 37 -0.82 0.34 -7.27
CA TYR A 37 0.08 0.17 -6.14
C TYR A 37 -0.06 1.36 -5.19
N TYR A 38 -0.15 1.12 -3.89
CA TYR A 38 -0.31 2.17 -2.90
C TYR A 38 0.77 2.03 -1.84
N ILE A 39 1.41 3.15 -1.49
CA ILE A 39 2.34 3.20 -0.37
C ILE A 39 1.52 3.51 0.88
N VAL A 40 1.64 2.64 1.89
CA VAL A 40 0.94 2.77 3.16
C VAL A 40 1.85 2.32 4.29
N THR A 41 1.60 2.85 5.49
CA THR A 41 2.23 2.33 6.70
C THR A 41 1.54 1.05 7.16
N ARG A 42 2.28 0.21 7.90
CA ARG A 42 1.74 -1.00 8.52
C ARG A 42 0.48 -0.73 9.35
N ASP A 43 0.45 0.37 10.09
CA ASP A 43 -0.69 0.78 10.91
C ASP A 43 -1.99 0.89 10.08
N VAL A 44 -1.94 1.61 8.95
CA VAL A 44 -3.10 1.75 8.05
C VAL A 44 -3.45 0.42 7.37
N PHE A 45 -2.43 -0.39 7.06
CA PHE A 45 -2.67 -1.69 6.46
C PHE A 45 -3.42 -2.65 7.40
N GLU A 46 -2.97 -2.73 8.65
CA GLU A 46 -3.57 -3.56 9.70
C GLU A 46 -4.92 -3.02 10.18
N ASP A 47 -5.13 -1.70 10.15
CA ASP A 47 -6.37 -1.04 10.55
C ASP A 47 -7.57 -1.44 9.66
N GLY A 48 -7.34 -1.78 8.38
CA GLY A 48 -8.41 -2.38 7.59
C GLY A 48 -8.17 -2.58 6.10
N LEU A 49 -7.05 -2.16 5.52
CA LEU A 49 -6.74 -2.44 4.11
C LEU A 49 -6.54 -3.95 3.88
N GLN A 50 -5.94 -4.66 4.84
CA GLN A 50 -5.86 -6.12 4.81
C GLN A 50 -7.24 -6.77 4.66
N GLN A 51 -8.29 -6.17 5.24
CA GLN A 51 -9.66 -6.69 5.15
C GLN A 51 -10.40 -6.28 3.87
N ASN A 52 -9.87 -5.30 3.12
CA ASN A 52 -10.46 -4.82 1.86
C ASN A 52 -9.91 -5.55 0.62
N GLY A 53 -9.10 -6.60 0.82
CA GLY A 53 -8.52 -7.38 -0.28
C GLY A 53 -7.24 -6.79 -0.85
N TYR A 54 -6.66 -5.77 -0.20
CA TYR A 54 -5.34 -5.28 -0.54
C TYR A 54 -4.27 -6.27 -0.09
N LYS A 55 -3.23 -6.43 -0.92
CA LYS A 55 -2.14 -7.39 -0.66
C LYS A 55 -0.82 -6.65 -0.64
N VAL A 56 0.01 -6.90 0.37
CA VAL A 56 1.38 -6.38 0.38
C VAL A 56 2.17 -7.06 -0.73
N VAL A 57 2.81 -6.26 -1.57
CA VAL A 57 3.65 -6.71 -2.69
C VAL A 57 5.11 -6.37 -2.46
N VAL A 58 5.41 -5.31 -1.70
CA VAL A 58 6.77 -4.96 -1.27
C VAL A 58 6.74 -4.63 0.22
N ASN A 59 7.55 -5.36 0.97
CA ASN A 59 7.73 -5.15 2.41
C ASN A 59 8.78 -4.05 2.69
N GLU A 60 8.76 -3.55 3.91
CA GLU A 60 9.82 -2.74 4.51
C GLU A 60 11.16 -3.49 4.39
N GLY A 61 12.14 -2.94 3.68
CA GLY A 61 13.53 -3.42 3.71
C GLY A 61 14.07 -4.25 2.53
N GLU A 62 13.32 -4.45 1.44
CA GLU A 62 13.91 -4.88 0.15
C GLU A 62 14.00 -3.74 -0.85
#